data_AF-A0A0B1P5D5-F1
#
_entry.id   AF-A0A0B1P5D5-F1
#
_cell.length_a   1.000
_cell.length_b   1.000
_cell.length_c   1.000
_cell.angle_alpha   90.00
_cell.angle_beta   90.00
_cell.angle_gamma   90.00
#
_symmetry.space_group_name_H-M   'P 1'
#
loop_
_entity.id
_entity.type
_entity.pdbx_description
1 polymer ?
#
loop_
_entity_poly.entity_id
_entity_poly.type
_entity_poly.pdbx_seq_one_letter_code
_entity_poly.pdbx_strand_id
1 'polypeptide(L)'
;MEKLQLQTSNFDLCLFISTKSDEFGIFGMQTDDTLTTYQKDPTTIQWWQTMNDKSLNFVQKTQGQRLKEIEINSSTEVQEYIEQRARGAYIATICQPEATYELSIAAQYQNPTPENNKSLNKVIRWQMLNQQKGIKFILVDLWKAGLFIFVDASFANNKDLSSQIGFIIVLANEKPGDSKEEFLINGSLIHYSSVKSKRVTRSVLASELYAMVHGYDIDLSIETTLDLIAEQLMLKKIPIIMCTDSFSLYECMLKLGTTSEKRLMIDITALPQSYERRELAEIRWISRNDNPADAMTKSMPTVALKNLIERNGVRIRVEGWVERPKYHEADWEAGIRCHSSEKQ
;
A
#
# COMPACT_ATOMS: atom_id res chain seq x y z
N MET A 1 10.55 -4.32 -29.09
CA MET A 1 9.53 -4.93 -28.22
C MET A 1 8.95 -6.19 -28.85
N GLU A 2 8.23 -6.12 -29.98
CA GLU A 2 7.70 -7.34 -30.66
C GLU A 2 8.75 -8.42 -30.96
N LYS A 3 9.94 -8.04 -31.44
CA LYS A 3 11.04 -9.00 -31.70
C LYS A 3 11.61 -9.68 -30.45
N LEU A 4 11.41 -9.07 -29.27
CA LEU A 4 11.87 -9.59 -27.98
C LEU A 4 10.76 -10.31 -27.21
N GLN A 5 9.52 -10.31 -27.72
CA GLN A 5 8.36 -10.90 -27.05
C GLN A 5 8.18 -10.34 -25.64
N LEU A 6 8.27 -9.02 -25.51
CA LEU A 6 8.08 -8.30 -24.24
C LEU A 6 6.97 -7.26 -24.41
N GLN A 7 6.16 -7.09 -23.37
CA GLN A 7 5.18 -6.01 -23.22
C GLN A 7 5.57 -5.11 -22.04
N THR A 8 5.28 -3.82 -22.13
CA THR A 8 5.46 -2.87 -21.01
C THR A 8 4.34 -3.03 -19.99
N SER A 9 4.70 -3.00 -18.72
CA SER A 9 3.78 -2.84 -17.60
C SER A 9 3.08 -1.48 -17.65
N ASN A 10 1.85 -1.43 -17.15
CA ASN A 10 1.11 -0.18 -16.96
C ASN A 10 1.49 0.54 -15.66
N PHE A 11 2.03 -0.21 -14.69
CA PHE A 11 2.52 0.31 -13.41
C PHE A 11 3.83 1.08 -13.56
N ASP A 12 4.75 0.54 -14.37
CA ASP A 12 6.02 1.19 -14.67
C ASP A 12 6.44 0.91 -16.12
N LEU A 13 6.68 1.98 -16.88
CA LEU A 13 7.12 1.91 -18.27
C LEU A 13 8.49 1.21 -18.43
N CYS A 14 9.27 1.10 -17.36
CA CYS A 14 10.55 0.40 -17.29
C CYS A 14 10.43 -1.06 -16.84
N LEU A 15 9.24 -1.53 -16.48
CA LEU A 15 8.96 -2.92 -16.14
C LEU A 15 8.47 -3.67 -17.39
N PHE A 16 9.21 -4.70 -17.80
CA PHE A 16 8.90 -5.49 -18.99
C PHE A 16 8.47 -6.91 -18.63
N ILE A 17 7.43 -7.39 -19.32
CA ILE A 17 6.78 -8.69 -19.09
C ILE A 17 6.94 -9.56 -20.33
N SER A 18 7.44 -10.79 -20.17
CA SER A 18 7.59 -11.77 -21.26
C SER A 18 6.24 -12.23 -21.79
N THR A 19 6.01 -12.18 -23.11
CA THR A 19 4.76 -12.61 -23.75
C THR A 19 4.73 -14.10 -24.10
N LYS A 20 5.68 -14.91 -23.57
CA LYS A 20 5.72 -16.38 -23.74
C LYS A 20 5.41 -17.08 -22.42
N SER A 21 4.55 -18.10 -22.47
CA SER A 21 4.09 -18.87 -21.30
C SER A 21 5.15 -19.76 -20.65
N ASP A 22 6.15 -20.18 -21.42
CA ASP A 22 7.01 -21.31 -21.02
C ASP A 22 8.19 -20.87 -20.13
N GLU A 23 8.63 -19.60 -20.24
CA GLU A 23 9.67 -19.00 -19.42
C GLU A 23 9.25 -17.58 -19.03
N PHE A 24 8.77 -17.42 -17.79
CA PHE A 24 8.33 -16.14 -17.25
C PHE A 24 9.42 -15.53 -16.36
N GLY A 25 9.96 -14.39 -16.77
CA GLY A 25 10.90 -13.59 -16.00
C GLY A 25 10.44 -12.14 -15.94
N ILE A 26 10.30 -11.59 -14.74
CA ILE A 26 10.13 -10.15 -14.54
C ILE A 26 11.50 -9.52 -14.43
N PHE A 27 11.81 -8.59 -15.35
CA PHE A 27 13.01 -7.78 -15.27
C PHE A 27 12.61 -6.34 -14.91
N GLY A 28 12.72 -6.01 -13.62
CA GLY A 28 12.62 -4.63 -13.15
C GLY A 28 13.95 -3.93 -13.37
N MET A 29 14.05 -3.11 -14.43
CA MET A 29 15.26 -2.34 -14.70
C MET A 29 15.21 -1.03 -13.93
N GLN A 30 15.66 -1.08 -12.66
CA GLN A 30 15.95 0.08 -11.80
C GLN A 30 14.95 1.24 -11.91
N THR A 31 13.85 1.08 -11.21
CA THR A 31 12.97 2.17 -10.78
C THR A 31 12.57 1.87 -9.34
N ASP A 32 12.14 2.89 -8.61
CA ASP A 32 11.93 2.84 -7.16
C ASP A 32 10.76 1.91 -6.74
N ASP A 33 10.17 1.18 -7.70
CA ASP A 33 9.12 0.20 -7.55
C ASP A 33 9.58 -1.18 -8.08
N THR A 34 9.81 -2.16 -7.19
CA THR A 34 10.21 -3.53 -7.60
C THR A 34 9.06 -4.52 -7.38
N LEU A 35 8.34 -4.89 -8.45
CA LEU A 35 7.41 -6.02 -8.43
C LEU A 35 8.17 -7.31 -8.77
N THR A 36 8.25 -8.27 -7.85
CA THR A 36 8.88 -9.58 -8.12
C THR A 36 7.82 -10.68 -8.03
N THR A 37 7.54 -11.35 -9.15
CA THR A 37 6.74 -12.60 -9.17
C THR A 37 7.56 -13.69 -9.88
N TYR A 38 7.43 -14.94 -9.43
CA TYR A 38 8.19 -16.08 -9.98
C TYR A 38 7.31 -17.33 -10.06
N GLN A 39 7.38 -18.04 -11.19
CA GLN A 39 6.79 -19.37 -11.38
C GLN A 39 7.88 -20.41 -11.64
N LYS A 40 7.72 -21.61 -11.08
CA LYS A 40 8.72 -22.68 -11.12
C LYS A 40 8.70 -23.43 -12.47
N ASP A 41 9.78 -23.33 -13.24
CA ASP A 41 10.16 -24.34 -14.26
C ASP A 41 11.17 -25.33 -13.64
N PRO A 42 10.97 -26.66 -13.73
CA PRO A 42 11.92 -27.68 -13.26
C PRO A 42 13.31 -27.68 -13.92
N THR A 43 13.51 -27.02 -15.06
CA THR A 43 14.74 -27.18 -15.86
C THR A 43 15.79 -26.07 -15.69
N THR A 44 15.45 -24.93 -15.08
CA THR A 44 16.34 -23.77 -14.92
C THR A 44 17.15 -23.81 -13.61
N ILE A 45 17.81 -24.93 -13.34
CA ILE A 45 18.48 -25.23 -12.04
C ILE A 45 19.72 -24.36 -11.76
N GLN A 46 20.22 -23.55 -12.71
CA GLN A 46 21.52 -22.89 -12.55
C GLN A 46 21.53 -21.58 -11.74
N TRP A 47 20.38 -20.91 -11.52
CA TRP A 47 20.30 -19.66 -10.74
C TRP A 47 19.96 -19.87 -9.25
N TRP A 48 19.70 -21.11 -8.83
CA TRP A 48 19.21 -21.44 -7.48
C TRP A 48 20.27 -21.35 -6.37
N GLN A 49 21.55 -21.17 -6.69
CA GLN A 49 22.62 -21.22 -5.68
C GLN A 49 22.70 -19.97 -4.76
N THR A 50 21.86 -18.95 -4.93
CA THR A 50 21.89 -17.72 -4.11
C THR A 50 20.60 -17.42 -3.32
N MET A 51 19.55 -18.24 -3.42
CA MET A 51 18.30 -18.07 -2.64
C MET A 51 18.07 -19.24 -1.68
N ASN A 52 18.90 -19.37 -0.65
CA ASN A 52 18.76 -20.42 0.36
C ASN A 52 17.45 -20.34 1.18
N ASP A 53 16.74 -19.21 1.16
CA ASP A 53 15.59 -18.92 2.07
C ASP A 53 14.24 -18.64 1.39
N LYS A 54 14.11 -18.81 0.06
CA LYS A 54 12.87 -18.48 -0.70
C LYS A 54 12.30 -17.07 -0.44
N SER A 55 13.16 -16.11 -0.08
CA SER A 55 12.79 -14.72 0.17
C SER A 55 13.85 -13.76 -0.34
N LEU A 56 13.44 -12.57 -0.77
CA LEU A 56 14.30 -11.49 -1.24
C LEU A 56 14.22 -10.33 -0.24
N ASN A 57 15.36 -9.90 0.29
CA ASN A 57 15.41 -8.72 1.16
C ASN A 57 15.82 -7.49 0.35
N PHE A 58 14.99 -6.47 0.38
CA PHE A 58 15.23 -5.20 -0.26
C PHE A 58 15.62 -4.17 0.78
N VAL A 59 16.92 -3.86 0.83
CA VAL A 59 17.52 -2.87 1.73
C VAL A 59 18.18 -1.78 0.90
N GLN A 60 18.31 -0.60 1.48
CA GLN A 60 19.15 0.43 0.89
C GLN A 60 20.61 -0.06 0.78
N LYS A 61 21.31 0.40 -0.26
CA LYS A 61 22.71 0.00 -0.51
C LYS A 61 23.65 0.86 0.33
N THR A 62 23.94 2.07 -0.16
CA THR A 62 24.89 3.01 0.46
C THR A 62 24.27 4.39 0.69
N GLN A 63 22.99 4.56 0.37
CA GLN A 63 22.27 5.83 0.48
C GLN A 63 22.30 6.36 1.92
N GLY A 64 22.07 5.49 2.90
CA GLY A 64 22.07 5.81 4.33
C GLY A 64 23.41 6.32 4.86
N GLN A 65 24.53 5.97 4.21
CA GLN A 65 25.86 6.47 4.59
C GLN A 65 26.04 7.96 4.25
N ARG A 66 25.20 8.51 3.37
CA ARG A 66 25.20 9.94 3.00
C ARG A 66 24.29 10.77 3.88
N LEU A 67 23.54 10.15 4.79
CA LEU A 67 22.70 10.85 5.76
C LEU A 67 23.56 11.48 6.84
N LYS A 68 23.18 12.70 7.25
CA LYS A 68 23.81 13.46 8.32
C LYS A 68 22.74 14.24 9.06
N GLU A 69 22.94 14.45 10.35
CA GLU A 69 22.10 15.37 11.11
C GLU A 69 22.39 16.82 10.69
N ILE A 70 21.34 17.64 10.67
CA ILE A 70 21.39 19.06 10.36
C ILE A 70 21.98 19.80 11.56
N GLU A 71 22.93 20.70 11.31
CA GLU A 71 23.47 21.57 12.35
C GLU A 71 22.55 22.78 12.56
N ILE A 72 21.89 22.83 13.72
CA ILE A 72 20.90 23.88 14.04
C ILE A 72 21.64 25.19 14.37
N ASN A 73 21.12 26.31 13.84
CA ASN A 73 21.67 27.66 13.87
C ASN A 73 22.93 27.87 13.00
N SER A 74 23.19 26.95 12.06
CA SER A 74 24.25 27.13 11.07
C SER A 74 23.78 27.99 9.90
N SER A 75 24.72 28.62 9.18
CA SER A 75 24.40 29.38 7.95
C SER A 75 23.86 28.50 6.81
N THR A 76 24.06 27.18 6.89
CA THR A 76 23.68 26.18 5.90
C THR A 76 22.43 25.38 6.28
N GLU A 77 21.82 25.67 7.44
CA GLU A 77 20.70 24.91 8.04
C GLU A 77 19.56 24.60 7.06
N VAL A 78 19.08 25.62 6.32
CA VAL A 78 17.98 25.45 5.37
C VAL A 78 18.37 24.55 4.20
N GLN A 79 19.60 24.66 3.72
CA GLN A 79 20.10 23.83 2.63
C GLN A 79 20.27 22.38 3.08
N GLU A 80 20.85 22.17 4.27
CA GLU A 80 20.98 20.86 4.90
C GLU A 80 19.62 20.21 5.13
N TYR A 81 18.62 20.99 5.58
CA TYR A 81 17.25 20.51 5.74
C TYR A 81 16.69 19.92 4.45
N ILE A 82 16.78 20.67 3.35
CA ILE A 82 16.27 20.24 2.05
C ILE A 82 17.01 18.99 1.57
N GLU A 83 18.33 18.95 1.72
CA GLU A 83 19.19 17.83 1.29
C GLU A 83 18.89 16.55 2.08
N GLN A 84 18.88 16.63 3.41
CA GLN A 84 18.67 15.47 4.28
C GLN A 84 17.24 14.96 4.18
N ARG A 85 16.26 15.86 4.08
CA ARG A 85 14.87 15.49 3.80
C ARG A 85 14.74 14.71 2.50
N ALA A 86 15.36 15.18 1.40
CA ALA A 86 15.29 14.50 0.11
C ALA A 86 15.97 13.12 0.14
N ARG A 87 17.14 13.01 0.78
CA ARG A 87 17.85 11.73 0.95
C ARG A 87 17.06 10.75 1.81
N GLY A 88 16.52 11.23 2.94
CA GLY A 88 15.70 10.43 3.83
C GLY A 88 14.44 9.92 3.13
N ALA A 89 13.75 10.80 2.39
CA ALA A 89 12.56 10.46 1.61
C ALA A 89 12.83 9.37 0.58
N TYR A 90 13.94 9.48 -0.16
CA TYR A 90 14.34 8.44 -1.13
C TYR A 90 14.50 7.06 -0.48
N ILE A 91 15.21 6.99 0.66
CA ILE A 91 15.38 5.72 1.40
C ILE A 91 14.03 5.22 1.93
N ALA A 92 13.20 6.13 2.44
CA ALA A 92 11.89 5.81 2.98
C ALA A 92 10.97 5.19 1.94
N THR A 93 10.88 5.76 0.74
CA THR A 93 10.04 5.26 -0.37
C THR A 93 10.51 3.89 -0.89
N ILE A 94 11.81 3.61 -0.81
CA ILE A 94 12.39 2.38 -1.36
C ILE A 94 12.20 1.19 -0.40
N CYS A 95 12.52 1.36 0.88
CA CYS A 95 12.57 0.22 1.78
C CYS A 95 12.29 0.51 3.27
N GLN A 96 11.92 1.73 3.63
CA GLN A 96 11.72 2.11 5.04
C GLN A 96 10.37 2.81 5.23
N PRO A 97 9.25 2.09 5.06
CA PRO A 97 7.91 2.64 5.23
C PRO A 97 7.72 3.32 6.59
N GLU A 98 8.41 2.88 7.65
CA GLU A 98 8.32 3.48 8.99
C GLU A 98 8.73 4.96 9.05
N ALA A 99 9.53 5.44 8.08
CA ALA A 99 9.99 6.83 8.02
C ALA A 99 9.10 7.72 7.13
N THR A 100 8.20 7.14 6.33
CA THR A 100 7.46 7.85 5.27
C THR A 100 6.61 9.00 5.79
N TYR A 101 5.88 8.78 6.89
CA TYR A 101 5.03 9.83 7.48
C TYR A 101 5.85 11.05 7.91
N GLU A 102 6.88 10.87 8.72
CA GLU A 102 7.70 11.97 9.25
C GLU A 102 8.37 12.77 8.12
N LEU A 103 8.83 12.08 7.07
CA LEU A 103 9.44 12.69 5.90
C LEU A 103 8.42 13.42 5.02
N SER A 104 7.21 12.89 4.91
CA SER A 104 6.08 13.60 4.28
C SER A 104 5.72 14.86 5.04
N ILE A 105 5.67 14.83 6.38
CA ILE A 105 5.46 16.03 7.19
C ILE A 105 6.60 17.04 6.97
N ALA A 106 7.85 16.58 6.96
CA ALA A 106 9.01 17.42 6.68
C ALA A 106 8.96 18.08 5.28
N ALA A 107 8.35 17.41 4.29
CA ALA A 107 8.18 17.95 2.93
C ALA A 107 7.27 19.18 2.88
N GLN A 108 6.40 19.38 3.87
CA GLN A 108 5.44 20.48 3.90
C GLN A 108 6.05 21.82 4.33
N TYR A 109 7.23 21.82 4.95
CA TYR A 109 7.89 23.04 5.41
C TYR A 109 8.80 23.62 4.32
N GLN A 110 8.44 24.79 3.80
CA GLN A 110 9.31 25.57 2.90
C GLN A 110 10.39 26.33 3.67
N ASN A 111 10.02 26.86 4.83
CA ASN A 111 10.92 27.57 5.75
C ASN A 111 10.91 26.81 7.09
N PRO A 112 11.86 25.86 7.30
CA PRO A 112 11.87 25.03 8.49
C PRO A 112 12.24 25.85 9.73
N THR A 113 11.55 25.61 10.86
CA THR A 113 11.93 26.17 12.17
C THR A 113 12.95 25.25 12.88
N PRO A 114 13.63 25.73 13.93
CA PRO A 114 14.48 24.87 14.76
C PRO A 114 13.77 23.62 15.30
N GLU A 115 12.46 23.69 15.61
CA GLU A 115 11.69 22.50 15.97
C GLU A 115 11.52 21.53 14.79
N ASN A 116 11.29 22.04 13.58
CA ASN A 116 11.20 21.20 12.38
C ASN A 116 12.52 20.47 12.10
N ASN A 117 13.66 21.12 12.30
CA ASN A 117 14.98 20.48 12.17
C ASN A 117 15.18 19.38 13.20
N LYS A 118 14.77 19.61 14.45
CA LYS A 118 14.83 18.57 15.50
C LYS A 118 13.98 17.35 15.14
N SER A 119 12.77 17.56 14.64
CA SER A 119 11.91 16.47 14.18
C SER A 119 12.53 15.72 13.00
N LEU A 120 13.08 16.42 12.01
CA LEU A 120 13.76 15.77 10.88
C LEU A 120 15.01 15.00 11.35
N ASN A 121 15.85 15.59 12.19
CA ASN A 121 17.03 14.91 12.75
C ASN A 121 16.67 13.63 13.50
N LYS A 122 15.51 13.58 14.18
CA LYS A 122 15.03 12.35 14.84
C LYS A 122 14.83 11.20 13.84
N VAL A 123 14.16 11.45 12.72
CA VAL A 123 13.94 10.41 11.69
C VAL A 123 15.22 10.09 10.94
N ILE A 124 16.05 11.09 10.61
CA ILE A 124 17.35 10.86 9.95
C ILE A 124 18.28 10.02 10.82
N ARG A 125 18.39 10.34 12.12
CA ARG A 125 19.16 9.53 13.07
C ARG A 125 18.62 8.10 13.14
N TRP A 126 17.30 7.92 13.14
CA TRP A 126 16.72 6.58 13.09
C TRP A 126 17.13 5.83 11.82
N GLN A 127 17.07 6.46 10.64
CA GLN A 127 17.50 5.84 9.38
C GLN A 127 18.99 5.50 9.36
N MET A 128 19.84 6.36 9.93
CA MET A 128 21.28 6.13 10.09
C MET A 128 21.59 4.92 10.98
N LEU A 129 20.84 4.72 12.06
CA LEU A 129 20.99 3.59 12.97
C LEU A 129 20.39 2.28 12.41
N ASN A 130 19.43 2.39 11.50
CA ASN A 130 18.67 1.26 10.95
C ASN A 130 18.98 1.00 9.47
N GLN A 131 20.23 1.16 9.04
CA GLN A 131 20.58 1.02 7.62
C GLN A 131 20.29 -0.37 7.03
N GLN A 132 20.29 -1.40 7.88
CA GLN A 132 20.00 -2.79 7.48
C GLN A 132 18.50 -3.11 7.48
N LYS A 133 17.63 -2.17 7.90
CA LYS A 133 16.18 -2.35 7.78
C LYS A 133 15.74 -2.18 6.33
N GLY A 134 14.83 -3.04 5.90
CA GLY A 134 14.30 -3.09 4.56
C GLY A 134 12.98 -3.85 4.50
N ILE A 135 12.52 -4.09 3.27
CA ILE A 135 11.30 -4.85 2.99
C ILE A 135 11.69 -6.25 2.56
N LYS A 136 11.05 -7.26 3.14
CA LYS A 136 11.23 -8.65 2.73
C LYS A 136 10.11 -9.05 1.78
N PHE A 137 10.47 -9.66 0.66
CA PHE A 137 9.54 -10.28 -0.28
C PHE A 137 9.59 -11.79 -0.11
N ILE A 138 8.41 -12.40 -0.03
CA ILE A 138 8.23 -13.85 0.08
C ILE A 138 7.43 -14.37 -1.11
N LEU A 139 7.52 -15.67 -1.35
CA LEU A 139 6.67 -16.34 -2.32
C LEU A 139 5.20 -16.28 -1.89
N VAL A 140 4.32 -15.85 -2.80
CA VAL A 140 2.88 -15.81 -2.64
C VAL A 140 2.25 -16.77 -3.64
N ASP A 141 1.31 -17.60 -3.18
CA ASP A 141 0.53 -18.48 -4.07
C ASP A 141 -0.46 -17.63 -4.87
N LEU A 142 -0.14 -17.34 -6.13
CA LEU A 142 -0.96 -16.47 -6.99
C LEU A 142 -2.39 -16.99 -7.21
N TRP A 143 -2.63 -18.31 -7.10
CA TRP A 143 -3.98 -18.88 -7.19
C TRP A 143 -4.90 -18.46 -6.05
N LYS A 144 -4.31 -18.10 -4.91
CA LYS A 144 -5.00 -17.70 -3.68
C LYS A 144 -4.61 -16.29 -3.25
N ALA A 145 -3.92 -15.54 -4.11
CA ALA A 145 -3.50 -14.20 -3.80
C ALA A 145 -4.71 -13.26 -3.79
N GLY A 146 -4.63 -12.26 -2.93
CA GLY A 146 -5.45 -11.07 -2.95
C GLY A 146 -4.54 -9.85 -2.84
N LEU A 147 -4.97 -8.76 -3.45
CA LEU A 147 -4.30 -7.47 -3.37
C LEU A 147 -5.02 -6.63 -2.31
N PHE A 148 -4.41 -6.53 -1.13
CA PHE A 148 -4.99 -5.88 0.03
C PHE A 148 -4.54 -4.43 0.11
N ILE A 149 -5.50 -3.50 0.06
CA ILE A 149 -5.25 -2.06 0.22
C ILE A 149 -5.73 -1.66 1.60
N PHE A 150 -4.83 -1.24 2.47
CA PHE A 150 -5.14 -0.64 3.76
C PHE A 150 -5.11 0.87 3.61
N VAL A 151 -6.16 1.56 4.04
CA VAL A 151 -6.27 3.01 3.90
C VAL A 151 -6.52 3.65 5.24
N ASP A 152 -5.95 4.83 5.43
CA ASP A 152 -6.20 5.67 6.60
C ASP A 152 -6.05 7.16 6.25
N ALA A 153 -6.72 8.00 7.04
CA ALA A 153 -6.58 9.45 6.96
C ALA A 153 -6.63 10.10 8.34
N SER A 154 -5.74 11.08 8.55
CA SER A 154 -5.74 11.92 9.73
C SER A 154 -6.28 13.30 9.38
N PHE A 155 -7.50 13.60 9.82
CA PHE A 155 -8.21 14.84 9.49
C PHE A 155 -7.59 16.06 10.18
N ALA A 156 -7.30 17.10 9.40
CA ALA A 156 -6.80 18.39 9.87
C ALA A 156 -5.59 18.31 10.83
N ASN A 157 -4.76 17.28 10.70
CA ASN A 157 -3.67 16.98 11.61
C ASN A 157 -2.37 17.74 11.28
N ASN A 158 -2.25 18.28 10.07
CA ASN A 158 -1.09 19.08 9.70
C ASN A 158 -1.17 20.48 10.34
N LYS A 159 -0.03 21.17 10.47
CA LYS A 159 0.01 22.52 11.08
C LYS A 159 -0.90 23.54 10.38
N ASP A 160 -1.16 23.35 9.09
CA ASP A 160 -2.03 24.20 8.28
C ASP A 160 -3.49 23.70 8.22
N LEU A 161 -3.88 22.78 9.12
CA LEU A 161 -5.19 22.14 9.19
C LEU A 161 -5.55 21.31 7.96
N SER A 162 -4.57 20.96 7.13
CA SER A 162 -4.78 19.98 6.06
C SER A 162 -4.77 18.54 6.59
N SER A 163 -5.45 17.64 5.88
CA SER A 163 -5.42 16.21 6.18
C SER A 163 -4.15 15.55 5.67
N GLN A 164 -3.66 14.58 6.44
CA GLN A 164 -2.71 13.58 5.95
C GLN A 164 -3.50 12.35 5.49
N ILE A 165 -3.20 11.83 4.31
CA ILE A 165 -3.80 10.59 3.80
C ILE A 165 -2.69 9.57 3.54
N GLY A 166 -3.00 8.31 3.74
CA GLY A 166 -2.04 7.25 3.56
C GLY A 166 -2.67 5.91 3.23
N PHE A 167 -1.89 5.08 2.56
CA PHE A 167 -2.31 3.72 2.23
C PHE A 167 -1.11 2.78 2.15
N ILE A 168 -1.40 1.48 2.23
CA ILE A 168 -0.46 0.38 2.14
C ILE A 168 -1.07 -0.71 1.26
N ILE A 169 -0.33 -1.18 0.26
CA ILE A 169 -0.73 -2.23 -0.68
C ILE A 169 0.09 -3.48 -0.42
N VAL A 170 -0.57 -4.61 -0.21
CA VAL A 170 0.05 -5.90 0.11
C VAL A 170 -0.49 -6.97 -0.84
N LEU A 171 0.41 -7.65 -1.54
CA LEU A 171 0.06 -8.87 -2.26
C LEU A 171 0.24 -10.05 -1.29
N ALA A 172 -0.85 -10.72 -0.94
CA ALA A 172 -0.83 -11.73 0.11
C ALA A 172 -1.79 -12.89 -0.13
N ASN A 173 -1.50 -14.00 0.53
CA ASN A 173 -2.47 -15.05 0.75
C ASN A 173 -3.19 -14.84 2.08
N GLU A 174 -4.50 -15.02 2.05
CA GLU A 174 -5.34 -15.00 3.23
C GLU A 174 -5.49 -16.39 3.84
N LYS A 175 -5.51 -16.45 5.18
CA LYS A 175 -5.86 -17.64 5.96
C LYS A 175 -6.83 -17.23 7.07
N PRO A 176 -7.79 -18.10 7.44
CA PRO A 176 -8.64 -17.85 8.59
C PRO A 176 -7.80 -17.73 9.87
N GLY A 177 -8.23 -16.85 10.78
CA GLY A 177 -7.64 -16.67 12.10
C GLY A 177 -8.18 -17.61 13.15
N ASP A 178 -7.84 -17.31 14.41
CA ASP A 178 -8.23 -18.15 15.55
C ASP A 178 -9.74 -18.02 15.87
N SER A 179 -10.35 -16.91 15.43
CA SER A 179 -11.78 -16.63 15.59
C SER A 179 -12.46 -16.42 14.23
N LYS A 180 -13.79 -16.48 14.20
CA LYS A 180 -14.59 -16.30 12.96
C LYS A 180 -14.48 -14.89 12.35
N GLU A 181 -14.11 -13.90 13.15
CA GLU A 181 -14.00 -12.48 12.76
C GLU A 181 -12.54 -12.06 12.63
N GLU A 182 -11.64 -13.01 12.34
CA GLU A 182 -10.22 -12.75 12.21
C GLU A 182 -9.67 -13.46 10.97
N PHE A 183 -8.80 -12.78 10.24
CA PHE A 183 -7.99 -13.39 9.20
C PHE A 183 -6.52 -12.99 9.36
N LEU A 184 -5.65 -13.82 8.81
CA LEU A 184 -4.22 -13.53 8.68
C LEU A 184 -3.90 -13.40 7.21
N ILE A 185 -3.20 -12.31 6.87
CA ILE A 185 -2.53 -12.20 5.59
C ILE A 185 -1.07 -12.61 5.77
N ASN A 186 -0.54 -13.34 4.80
CA ASN A 186 0.88 -13.60 4.67
C ASN A 186 1.31 -13.24 3.25
N GLY A 187 2.18 -12.24 3.13
CA GLY A 187 2.52 -11.66 1.85
C GLY A 187 3.57 -10.56 1.91
N SER A 188 3.72 -9.87 0.79
CA SER A 188 4.76 -8.87 0.59
C SER A 188 4.15 -7.49 0.46
N LEU A 189 4.73 -6.51 1.16
CA LEU A 189 4.43 -5.09 0.99
C LEU A 189 4.89 -4.67 -0.41
N ILE A 190 3.95 -4.27 -1.27
CA ILE A 190 4.23 -3.90 -2.66
C ILE A 190 4.45 -2.40 -2.78
N HIS A 191 3.56 -1.62 -2.18
CA HIS A 191 3.62 -0.16 -2.27
C HIS A 191 2.99 0.47 -1.03
N TYR A 192 3.38 1.70 -0.74
CA TYR A 192 2.87 2.48 0.38
C TYR A 192 3.08 3.96 0.10
N SER A 193 2.20 4.78 0.67
CA SER A 193 2.29 6.22 0.50
C SER A 193 1.75 6.93 1.73
N SER A 194 2.42 8.02 2.08
CA SER A 194 1.97 9.01 3.05
C SER A 194 2.08 10.38 2.38
N VAL A 195 0.96 11.05 2.14
CA VAL A 195 0.94 12.36 1.49
C VAL A 195 -0.07 13.30 2.14
N LYS A 196 0.25 14.58 2.10
CA LYS A 196 -0.73 15.62 2.38
C LYS A 196 -1.84 15.58 1.34
N SER A 197 -3.09 15.61 1.78
CA SER A 197 -4.23 15.72 0.88
C SER A 197 -4.11 16.99 0.04
N LYS A 198 -4.07 16.85 -1.29
CA LYS A 198 -4.08 17.98 -2.22
C LYS A 198 -5.39 18.78 -2.15
N ARG A 199 -6.47 18.12 -1.72
CA ARG A 199 -7.80 18.72 -1.59
C ARG A 199 -8.04 19.13 -0.14
N VAL A 200 -8.64 20.30 0.05
CA VAL A 200 -9.14 20.72 1.36
C VAL A 200 -10.31 19.82 1.74
N THR A 201 -10.13 19.04 2.79
CA THR A 201 -11.13 18.17 3.38
C THR A 201 -11.95 18.98 4.38
N ARG A 202 -13.28 18.81 4.37
CA ARG A 202 -14.19 19.49 5.31
C ARG A 202 -14.83 18.53 6.32
N SER A 203 -14.48 17.25 6.23
CA SER A 203 -14.95 16.20 7.14
C SER A 203 -13.93 15.06 7.21
N VAL A 204 -14.04 14.25 8.28
CA VAL A 204 -13.24 13.02 8.46
C VAL A 204 -13.52 12.05 7.31
N LEU A 205 -14.80 11.81 7.01
CA LEU A 205 -15.24 10.95 5.90
C LEU A 205 -14.61 11.37 4.56
N ALA A 206 -14.54 12.68 4.27
CA ALA A 206 -13.93 13.15 3.04
C ALA A 206 -12.43 12.82 2.97
N SER A 207 -11.71 12.96 4.09
CA SER A 207 -10.29 12.60 4.12
C SER A 207 -10.05 11.11 3.96
N GLU A 208 -10.87 10.27 4.59
CA GLU A 208 -10.78 8.81 4.49
C GLU A 208 -11.16 8.33 3.08
N LEU A 209 -12.18 8.92 2.46
CA LEU A 209 -12.53 8.63 1.07
C LEU A 209 -11.40 9.00 0.11
N TYR A 210 -10.78 10.17 0.28
CA TYR A 210 -9.65 10.55 -0.57
C TYR A 210 -8.45 9.63 -0.39
N ALA A 211 -8.21 9.11 0.82
CA ALA A 211 -7.20 8.06 1.03
C ALA A 211 -7.57 6.78 0.27
N MET A 212 -8.85 6.37 0.32
CA MET A 212 -9.36 5.20 -0.39
C MET A 212 -9.23 5.32 -1.91
N VAL A 213 -9.67 6.43 -2.49
CA VAL A 213 -9.55 6.69 -3.94
C VAL A 213 -8.08 6.71 -4.35
N HIS A 214 -7.22 7.38 -3.59
CA HIS A 214 -5.80 7.47 -3.92
C HIS A 214 -5.09 6.10 -3.85
N GLY A 215 -5.43 5.27 -2.85
CA GLY A 215 -4.93 3.90 -2.78
C GLY A 215 -5.44 3.04 -3.93
N TYR A 216 -6.74 3.13 -4.25
CA TYR A 216 -7.37 2.39 -5.33
C TYR A 216 -6.79 2.72 -6.71
N ASP A 217 -6.54 4.00 -7.01
CA ASP A 217 -5.97 4.43 -8.30
C ASP A 217 -4.59 3.80 -8.55
N ILE A 218 -3.74 3.75 -7.52
CA ILE A 218 -2.40 3.13 -7.60
C ILE A 218 -2.54 1.61 -7.70
N ASP A 219 -3.45 1.03 -6.92
CA ASP A 219 -3.69 -0.41 -6.92
C ASP A 219 -4.19 -0.91 -8.27
N LEU A 220 -5.10 -0.20 -8.92
CA LEU A 220 -5.59 -0.53 -10.27
C LEU A 220 -4.42 -0.57 -11.29
N SER A 221 -3.43 0.31 -11.13
CA SER A 221 -2.23 0.29 -11.99
C SER A 221 -1.37 -0.96 -11.75
N ILE A 222 -1.20 -1.36 -10.49
CA ILE A 222 -0.51 -2.61 -10.11
C ILE A 222 -1.30 -3.83 -10.60
N GLU A 223 -2.61 -3.82 -10.40
CA GLU A 223 -3.51 -4.91 -10.76
C GLU A 223 -3.52 -5.16 -12.26
N THR A 224 -3.62 -4.12 -13.11
CA THR A 224 -3.55 -4.31 -14.56
C THR A 224 -2.24 -4.96 -15.00
N THR A 225 -1.14 -4.69 -14.27
CA THR A 225 0.15 -5.34 -14.48
C THR A 225 0.12 -6.80 -14.04
N LEU A 226 -0.46 -7.08 -12.88
CA LEU A 226 -0.64 -8.45 -12.36
C LEU A 226 -1.60 -9.27 -13.23
N ASP A 227 -2.60 -8.65 -13.85
CA ASP A 227 -3.54 -9.30 -14.76
C ASP A 227 -2.85 -9.76 -16.04
N LEU A 228 -1.97 -8.93 -16.63
CA LEU A 228 -1.15 -9.36 -17.78
C LEU A 228 -0.30 -10.59 -17.43
N ILE A 229 0.24 -10.63 -16.21
CA ILE A 229 1.01 -11.76 -15.71
C ILE A 229 0.10 -12.98 -15.48
N ALA A 230 -1.05 -12.78 -14.85
CA ALA A 230 -2.00 -13.85 -14.57
C ALA A 230 -2.52 -14.49 -15.86
N GLU A 231 -2.84 -13.70 -16.90
CA GLU A 231 -3.28 -14.18 -18.20
C GLU A 231 -2.23 -15.08 -18.87
N GLN A 232 -0.97 -14.66 -18.87
CA GLN A 232 0.14 -15.43 -19.45
C GLN A 232 0.36 -16.76 -18.73
N LEU A 233 0.13 -16.77 -17.42
CA LEU A 233 0.27 -17.95 -16.57
C LEU A 233 -1.04 -18.78 -16.47
N MET A 234 -2.09 -18.39 -17.20
CA MET A 234 -3.43 -18.99 -17.16
C MET A 234 -4.01 -19.06 -15.72
N LEU A 235 -3.73 -18.03 -14.93
CA LEU A 235 -4.23 -17.86 -13.57
C LEU A 235 -5.52 -17.03 -13.57
N LYS A 236 -6.28 -17.16 -12.47
CA LYS A 236 -7.40 -16.25 -12.23
C LYS A 236 -6.87 -14.83 -11.94
N LYS A 237 -7.67 -13.84 -12.31
CA LYS A 237 -7.51 -12.44 -11.88
C LYS A 237 -7.40 -12.34 -10.36
N ILE A 238 -6.43 -11.55 -9.90
CA ILE A 238 -6.18 -11.35 -8.47
C ILE A 238 -7.21 -10.33 -7.95
N PRO A 239 -8.05 -10.70 -6.96
CA PRO A 239 -9.06 -9.79 -6.43
C PRO A 239 -8.42 -8.65 -5.62
N ILE A 240 -9.00 -7.45 -5.74
CA ILE A 240 -8.68 -6.29 -4.90
C ILE A 240 -9.58 -6.31 -3.66
N ILE A 241 -8.98 -6.22 -2.47
CA ILE A 241 -9.64 -6.16 -1.16
C ILE A 241 -9.28 -4.85 -0.48
N MET A 242 -10.27 -3.98 -0.29
CA MET A 242 -10.09 -2.70 0.38
C MET A 242 -10.38 -2.84 1.89
N CYS A 243 -9.46 -2.38 2.73
CA CYS A 243 -9.53 -2.46 4.18
C CYS A 243 -9.50 -1.05 4.79
N THR A 244 -10.51 -0.72 5.61
CA THR A 244 -10.58 0.56 6.34
C THR A 244 -11.01 0.32 7.79
N ASP A 245 -10.52 1.13 8.73
CA ASP A 245 -11.01 1.15 10.11
C ASP A 245 -12.12 2.18 10.36
N SER A 246 -12.51 2.93 9.32
CA SER A 246 -13.62 3.88 9.41
C SER A 246 -14.96 3.23 9.10
N PHE A 247 -15.76 3.09 10.15
CA PHE A 247 -17.16 2.69 10.03
C PHE A 247 -17.95 3.66 9.14
N SER A 248 -17.68 4.96 9.23
CA SER A 248 -18.40 5.97 8.46
C SER A 248 -18.15 5.85 6.95
N LEU A 249 -16.91 5.52 6.57
CA LEU A 249 -16.55 5.25 5.18
C LEU A 249 -17.18 3.92 4.71
N TYR A 250 -17.10 2.89 5.54
CA TYR A 250 -17.72 1.59 5.25
C TYR A 250 -19.25 1.71 5.03
N GLU A 251 -19.96 2.38 5.93
CA GLU A 251 -21.40 2.64 5.77
C GLU A 251 -21.71 3.50 4.53
N CYS A 252 -20.85 4.47 4.22
CA CYS A 252 -21.02 5.33 3.04
C CYS A 252 -20.97 4.50 1.74
N MET A 253 -20.03 3.55 1.65
CA MET A 253 -19.91 2.64 0.50
C MET A 253 -21.09 1.68 0.40
N LEU A 254 -21.62 1.22 1.53
CA LEU A 254 -22.78 0.33 1.59
C LEU A 254 -24.08 0.98 1.13
N LYS A 255 -24.35 2.20 1.63
CA LYS A 255 -25.65 2.86 1.48
C LYS A 255 -25.77 3.68 0.19
N LEU A 256 -24.74 3.72 -0.66
CA LEU A 256 -24.61 4.68 -1.77
C LEU A 256 -24.99 6.10 -1.29
N GLY A 257 -24.52 6.44 -0.09
CA GLY A 257 -25.09 7.52 0.71
C GLY A 257 -25.00 8.86 0.00
N THR A 258 -26.09 9.64 0.03
CA THR A 258 -26.04 11.03 -0.43
C THR A 258 -25.34 11.88 0.62
N THR A 259 -24.26 12.57 0.26
CA THR A 259 -23.64 13.61 1.08
C THR A 259 -24.04 15.00 0.59
N SER A 260 -24.07 15.97 1.50
CA SER A 260 -24.27 17.38 1.17
C SER A 260 -23.10 17.96 0.36
N GLU A 261 -21.93 17.33 0.43
CA GLU A 261 -20.76 17.72 -0.34
C GLU A 261 -20.83 17.14 -1.76
N LYS A 262 -21.40 17.92 -2.69
CA LYS A 262 -21.62 17.54 -4.10
C LYS A 262 -20.38 16.98 -4.82
N ARG A 263 -19.17 17.39 -4.42
CA ARG A 263 -17.94 16.91 -5.06
C ARG A 263 -17.53 15.54 -4.55
N LEU A 264 -17.71 15.30 -3.25
CA LEU A 264 -17.49 14.00 -2.63
C LEU A 264 -18.44 12.95 -3.23
N MET A 265 -19.64 13.36 -3.66
CA MET A 265 -20.56 12.50 -4.42
C MET A 265 -19.94 11.90 -5.68
N ILE A 266 -19.02 12.59 -6.38
CA ILE A 266 -18.39 12.05 -7.60
C ILE A 266 -17.57 10.82 -7.23
N ASP A 267 -16.71 10.97 -6.22
CA ASP A 267 -15.82 9.92 -5.74
C ASP A 267 -16.62 8.79 -5.06
N ILE A 268 -17.66 9.13 -4.28
CA ILE A 268 -18.62 8.17 -3.68
C ILE A 268 -19.41 7.41 -4.75
N THR A 269 -19.68 7.99 -5.93
CA THR A 269 -20.41 7.29 -7.00
C THR A 269 -19.47 6.46 -7.87
N ALA A 270 -18.21 6.88 -8.04
CA ALA A 270 -17.23 6.19 -8.87
C ALA A 270 -16.76 4.86 -8.26
N LEU A 271 -16.47 4.81 -6.96
CA LEU A 271 -16.00 3.58 -6.31
C LEU A 271 -17.02 2.44 -6.36
N PRO A 272 -18.32 2.66 -6.10
CA PRO A 272 -19.36 1.65 -6.32
C PRO A 272 -19.52 1.25 -7.78
N GLN A 273 -19.32 2.15 -8.74
CA GLN A 273 -19.29 1.76 -10.16
C GLN A 273 -18.14 0.81 -10.47
N SER A 274 -16.95 1.04 -9.90
CA SER A 274 -15.82 0.10 -10.01
C SER A 274 -16.11 -1.24 -9.31
N TYR A 275 -16.86 -1.22 -8.20
CA TYR A 275 -17.40 -2.43 -7.58
C TYR A 275 -18.41 -3.15 -8.48
N GLU A 276 -19.30 -2.42 -9.16
CA GLU A 276 -20.24 -2.97 -10.14
C GLU A 276 -19.51 -3.62 -11.33
N ARG A 277 -18.45 -2.98 -11.81
CA ARG A 277 -17.57 -3.42 -12.91
C ARG A 277 -16.67 -4.61 -12.56
N ARG A 278 -16.69 -5.11 -11.33
CA ARG A 278 -15.85 -6.23 -10.82
C ARG A 278 -14.36 -5.89 -10.68
N GLU A 279 -14.02 -4.60 -10.61
CA GLU A 279 -12.64 -4.16 -10.41
C GLU A 279 -12.29 -4.23 -8.90
N LEU A 280 -13.25 -3.95 -8.01
CA LEU A 280 -13.12 -4.09 -6.56
C LEU A 280 -13.93 -5.30 -6.07
N ALA A 281 -13.30 -6.27 -5.41
CA ALA A 281 -13.98 -7.51 -4.98
C ALA A 281 -14.68 -7.36 -3.62
N GLU A 282 -13.99 -6.74 -2.65
CA GLU A 282 -14.45 -6.67 -1.26
C GLU A 282 -14.07 -5.34 -0.60
N ILE A 283 -14.93 -4.88 0.31
CA ILE A 283 -14.65 -3.79 1.25
C ILE A 283 -14.83 -4.36 2.66
N ARG A 284 -13.76 -4.31 3.46
CA ARG A 284 -13.71 -4.84 4.82
C ARG A 284 -13.51 -3.71 5.81
N TRP A 285 -14.40 -3.65 6.80
CA TRP A 285 -14.24 -2.81 7.98
C TRP A 285 -13.43 -3.59 9.02
N ILE A 286 -12.26 -3.07 9.35
CA ILE A 286 -11.27 -3.73 10.20
C ILE A 286 -11.05 -2.95 11.50
N SER A 287 -10.51 -3.61 12.51
CA SER A 287 -10.17 -2.93 13.76
C SER A 287 -9.01 -1.95 13.55
N ARG A 288 -9.14 -0.73 14.09
CA ARG A 288 -8.11 0.33 14.03
C ARG A 288 -6.71 -0.15 14.42
N ASN A 289 -6.62 -0.95 15.48
CA ASN A 289 -5.33 -1.43 16.01
C ASN A 289 -4.59 -2.37 15.05
N ASP A 290 -5.32 -2.94 14.09
CA ASP A 290 -4.81 -3.92 13.14
C ASP A 290 -4.56 -3.28 11.77
N ASN A 291 -4.91 -1.99 11.59
CA ASN A 291 -4.70 -1.25 10.34
C ASN A 291 -3.23 -0.79 10.21
N PRO A 292 -2.42 -1.36 9.28
CA PRO A 292 -1.04 -0.93 9.10
C PRO A 292 -0.94 0.49 8.50
N ALA A 293 -1.99 0.97 7.81
CA ALA A 293 -1.98 2.29 7.17
C ALA A 293 -2.02 3.46 8.17
N ASP A 294 -2.37 3.22 9.43
CA ASP A 294 -2.31 4.23 10.50
C ASP A 294 -0.88 4.80 10.67
N ALA A 295 0.15 3.99 10.40
CA ALA A 295 1.54 4.44 10.37
C ALA A 295 1.86 5.42 9.22
N MET A 296 0.98 5.52 8.22
CA MET A 296 1.11 6.48 7.12
C MET A 296 0.47 7.83 7.46
N THR A 297 -0.27 7.97 8.56
CA THR A 297 -0.96 9.23 8.91
C THR A 297 -0.59 9.77 10.29
N LYS A 298 0.11 8.97 11.10
CA LYS A 298 0.54 9.30 12.46
C LYS A 298 2.01 8.95 12.69
N SER A 299 2.58 9.64 13.67
CA SER A 299 3.95 9.36 14.12
C SER A 299 4.02 8.00 14.82
N MET A 300 5.10 7.26 14.56
CA MET A 300 5.42 5.90 15.03
C MET A 300 4.80 4.76 14.21
N PRO A 301 5.59 3.70 13.92
CA PRO A 301 5.08 2.52 13.24
C PRO A 301 4.11 1.75 14.14
N THR A 302 2.97 1.36 13.57
CA THR A 302 2.01 0.49 14.24
C THR A 302 2.55 -0.92 14.39
N VAL A 303 2.02 -1.67 15.36
CA VAL A 303 2.33 -3.10 15.53
C VAL A 303 1.98 -3.88 14.26
N ALA A 304 0.90 -3.49 13.56
CA ALA A 304 0.52 -4.05 12.28
C ALA A 304 1.60 -3.84 11.20
N LEU A 305 2.04 -2.59 10.97
CA LEU A 305 3.12 -2.32 10.00
C LEU A 305 4.41 -3.06 10.38
N LYS A 306 4.77 -3.06 11.66
CA LYS A 306 5.96 -3.76 12.15
C LYS A 306 5.91 -5.27 11.83
N ASN A 307 4.79 -5.92 12.12
CA ASN A 307 4.62 -7.35 11.82
C ASN A 307 4.64 -7.61 10.30
N LEU A 308 4.05 -6.72 9.50
CA LEU A 308 4.09 -6.83 8.05
C LEU A 308 5.53 -6.80 7.51
N ILE A 309 6.37 -5.89 8.00
CA ILE A 309 7.78 -5.75 7.58
C ILE A 309 8.64 -6.90 8.10
N GLU A 310 8.54 -7.21 9.40
CA GLU A 310 9.45 -8.17 10.05
C GLU A 310 9.05 -9.64 9.81
N ARG A 311 7.76 -9.92 9.60
CA ARG A 311 7.21 -11.28 9.53
C ARG A 311 6.45 -11.58 8.25
N ASN A 312 6.30 -10.60 7.35
CA ASN A 312 5.49 -10.74 6.14
C ASN A 312 4.05 -11.14 6.45
N GLY A 313 3.52 -10.77 7.61
CA GLY A 313 2.19 -11.19 7.99
C GLY A 313 1.55 -10.29 9.03
N VAL A 314 0.24 -10.15 8.90
CA VAL A 314 -0.56 -9.30 9.76
C VAL A 314 -1.86 -10.04 10.08
N ARG A 315 -2.25 -9.97 11.35
CA ARG A 315 -3.49 -10.51 11.87
C ARG A 315 -4.49 -9.36 11.96
N ILE A 316 -5.68 -9.57 11.42
CA ILE A 316 -6.69 -8.52 11.24
C ILE A 316 -8.00 -9.03 11.79
N ARG A 317 -8.57 -8.26 12.73
CA ARG A 317 -9.95 -8.44 13.16
C ARG A 317 -10.88 -7.66 12.27
N VAL A 318 -11.97 -8.29 11.87
CA VAL A 318 -13.00 -7.76 10.99
C VAL A 318 -14.21 -7.41 11.82
N GLU A 319 -14.64 -6.16 11.74
CA GLU A 319 -15.85 -5.68 12.42
C GLU A 319 -17.07 -5.76 11.48
N GLY A 320 -16.85 -5.79 10.16
CA GLY A 320 -17.85 -6.12 9.16
C GLY A 320 -17.24 -6.24 7.76
N TRP A 321 -17.91 -6.91 6.84
CA TRP A 321 -17.47 -6.94 5.44
C TRP A 321 -18.62 -7.04 4.45
N VAL A 322 -18.32 -6.59 3.23
CA VAL A 322 -19.19 -6.73 2.07
C VAL A 322 -18.51 -7.63 1.06
N GLU A 323 -19.14 -8.76 0.77
CA GLU A 323 -18.71 -9.69 -0.27
C GLU A 323 -19.77 -9.70 -1.39
N ARG A 324 -19.31 -9.72 -2.64
CA ARG A 324 -20.22 -9.92 -3.76
C ARG A 324 -20.68 -11.39 -3.79
N PRO A 325 -21.98 -11.68 -4.01
CA PRO A 325 -22.43 -13.06 -4.22
C PRO A 325 -21.66 -13.72 -5.38
N LYS A 326 -21.19 -14.96 -5.18
CA LYS A 326 -20.63 -15.78 -6.27
C LYS A 326 -21.72 -16.02 -7.32
N TYR A 327 -21.40 -15.75 -8.58
CA TYR A 327 -22.36 -15.83 -9.68
C TYR A 327 -22.85 -17.28 -9.88
N HIS A 328 -24.12 -17.55 -9.62
CA HIS A 328 -24.88 -18.62 -10.27
C HIS A 328 -25.71 -17.97 -11.38
N GLU A 329 -25.65 -18.52 -12.59
CA GLU A 329 -26.34 -18.00 -13.81
C GLU A 329 -27.86 -17.81 -13.67
N ALA A 330 -28.48 -18.19 -12.56
CA ALA A 330 -29.91 -18.08 -12.30
C ALA A 330 -30.35 -16.84 -11.50
N ASP A 331 -29.42 -16.10 -10.85
CA ASP A 331 -29.80 -15.10 -9.85
C ASP A 331 -29.69 -13.66 -10.39
N TRP A 332 -30.68 -13.23 -11.18
CA TRP A 332 -30.81 -11.82 -11.58
C TRP A 332 -31.35 -10.91 -10.46
N GLU A 333 -31.81 -11.48 -9.34
CA GLU A 333 -32.43 -10.75 -8.22
C GLU A 333 -31.62 -10.71 -6.90
N ALA A 334 -30.42 -11.29 -6.83
CA ALA A 334 -29.68 -11.36 -5.57
C ALA A 334 -28.92 -10.03 -5.26
N GLY A 335 -29.53 -9.20 -4.41
CA GLY A 335 -28.92 -7.98 -3.86
C GLY A 335 -27.68 -8.20 -2.98
N ILE A 336 -27.07 -7.09 -2.55
CA ILE A 336 -25.87 -6.99 -1.70
C ILE A 336 -25.99 -7.92 -0.47
N ARG A 337 -24.99 -8.80 -0.23
CA ARG A 337 -24.91 -9.58 1.00
C ARG A 337 -24.00 -8.87 2.00
N CYS A 338 -24.60 -8.35 3.05
CA CYS A 338 -23.89 -7.72 4.17
C CYS A 338 -23.67 -8.75 5.28
N HIS A 339 -22.44 -8.86 5.78
CA HIS A 339 -22.12 -9.67 6.95
C HIS A 339 -21.59 -8.74 8.04
N SER A 340 -22.39 -8.51 9.08
CA SER A 340 -22.00 -7.77 10.28
C SER A 340 -22.17 -8.66 11.51
N SER A 341 -21.20 -8.64 12.44
CA SER A 341 -21.42 -9.21 13.76
C SER A 341 -22.37 -8.31 14.54
N GLU A 342 -23.60 -8.77 14.77
CA GLU A 342 -24.56 -8.06 15.63
C GLU A 342 -23.98 -8.01 17.04
N LYS A 343 -23.41 -6.86 17.42
CA LYS A 343 -23.22 -6.51 18.83
C LYS A 343 -24.57 -6.00 19.36
N GLN A 344 -25.22 -6.83 20.18
CA GLN A 344 -26.27 -6.37 21.10
C GLN A 344 -25.71 -5.43 22.16
#